data_AF-A0A2M9PBB4-F1
#
_entry.id   AF-A0A2M9PBB4-F1
#
_cell.length_a   1.000
_cell.length_b   1.000
_cell.length_c   1.000
_cell.angle_alpha   90.00
_cell.angle_beta   90.00
_cell.angle_gamma   90.00
#
_symmetry.space_group_name_H-M   'P 1'
#
loop_
_entity.id
_entity.type
_entity.pdbx_description
1 polymer ?
#
loop_
_entity_poly.entity_id
_entity_poly.type
_entity_poly.pdbx_seq_one_letter_code
_entity_poly.pdbx_strand_id
1 'polypeptide(L)'
;YILTDTSGEKHEQIVRFPQVSLAFADPQANDYVVINGIATVSRDREKIKDVWRFSDEAFWEAPDDPNLRLISVEPRDAELWDGSNVVVTGAKMIAERFLGAKVRLVENRKVDHI
;
A
#
# COMPACT_ATOMS: atom_id res chain seq x y z
N TYR A 1 1.84 4.50 4.39
CA TYR A 1 1.13 5.70 4.87
C TYR A 1 0.61 6.45 3.66
N ILE A 2 -0.64 6.92 3.71
CA ILE A 2 -1.31 7.64 2.61
C ILE A 2 -2.02 8.85 3.21
N LEU A 3 -1.87 10.03 2.60
CA LEU A 3 -2.58 11.25 3.00
C LEU A 3 -3.97 11.30 2.34
N THR A 4 -4.98 11.75 3.08
CA THR A 4 -6.37 11.82 2.61
C THR A 4 -7.16 12.92 3.31
N ASP A 5 -8.35 13.25 2.79
CA ASP A 5 -9.25 14.24 3.39
C ASP A 5 -10.33 13.57 4.27
N THR A 6 -10.82 14.28 5.28
CA THR A 6 -11.98 13.91 6.10
C THR A 6 -13.27 13.65 5.33
N SER A 7 -13.46 14.33 4.21
CA SER A 7 -14.73 14.34 3.47
C SER A 7 -14.88 13.15 2.51
N GLY A 8 -13.86 12.31 2.36
CA GLY A 8 -13.93 11.14 1.50
C GLY A 8 -14.81 10.04 2.10
N GLU A 9 -15.75 9.49 1.33
CA GLU A 9 -16.57 8.30 1.68
C GLU A 9 -15.73 7.12 2.22
N LYS A 10 -14.45 7.06 1.83
CA LYS A 10 -13.46 6.08 2.27
C LYS A 10 -13.16 6.13 3.78
N HIS A 11 -13.34 7.27 4.45
CA HIS A 11 -13.09 7.40 5.88
C HIS A 11 -14.05 6.54 6.71
N GLU A 12 -15.36 6.69 6.47
CA GLU A 12 -16.37 5.90 7.18
C GLU A 12 -16.29 4.41 6.82
N GLN A 13 -15.94 4.10 5.57
CA GLN A 13 -15.75 2.73 5.12
C GLN A 13 -14.59 2.05 5.84
N ILE A 14 -13.41 2.69 5.95
CA ILE A 14 -12.25 2.10 6.64
C ILE A 14 -12.54 1.94 8.14
N VAL A 15 -13.23 2.89 8.77
CA VAL A 15 -13.60 2.77 10.19
C VAL A 15 -14.54 1.57 10.42
N ARG A 16 -15.45 1.27 9.49
CA ARG A 16 -16.36 0.12 9.60
C ARG A 16 -15.76 -1.20 9.12
N PHE A 17 -14.92 -1.15 8.09
CA PHE A 17 -14.33 -2.27 7.39
C PHE A 17 -12.84 -2.00 7.16
N PRO A 18 -11.99 -2.24 8.17
CA PRO A 18 -10.58 -1.83 8.11
C PRO A 18 -9.72 -2.75 7.24
N GLN A 19 -10.26 -3.85 6.73
CA GLN A 19 -9.53 -4.74 5.81
C GLN A 19 -9.38 -4.07 4.44
N VAL A 20 -8.13 -3.89 4.00
CA VAL A 20 -7.81 -3.23 2.73
C VAL A 20 -6.78 -4.02 1.95
N SER A 21 -6.77 -3.80 0.64
CA SER A 21 -5.74 -4.31 -0.28
C SER A 21 -5.07 -3.13 -0.98
N LEU A 22 -3.73 -3.13 -1.01
CA LEU A 22 -2.93 -2.19 -1.80
C LEU A 22 -2.36 -2.95 -3.00
N ALA A 23 -2.77 -2.56 -4.21
CA ALA A 23 -2.31 -3.18 -5.45
C ALA A 23 -1.37 -2.23 -6.20
N PHE A 24 -0.22 -2.75 -6.62
CA PHE A 24 0.75 -2.06 -7.47
C PHE A 24 1.02 -2.91 -8.70
N ALA A 25 1.17 -2.27 -9.85
CA ALA A 25 1.33 -2.95 -11.13
C ALA A 25 2.38 -2.24 -11.99
N ASP A 26 3.26 -3.03 -12.60
CA ASP A 26 4.04 -2.67 -13.78
C ASP A 26 3.63 -3.60 -14.93
N PRO A 27 2.62 -3.19 -15.74
CA PRO A 27 2.14 -4.02 -16.84
C PRO A 27 3.19 -4.29 -17.92
N GLN A 28 4.22 -3.42 -18.06
CA GLN A 28 5.28 -3.62 -19.06
C GLN A 28 6.26 -4.71 -18.64
N ALA A 29 6.61 -4.74 -17.35
CA ALA A 29 7.42 -5.82 -16.77
C ALA A 29 6.61 -7.10 -16.49
N ASN A 30 5.28 -7.02 -16.54
CA ASN A 30 4.35 -8.05 -16.10
C ASN A 30 4.51 -8.39 -14.62
N ASP A 31 4.77 -7.35 -13.82
CA ASP A 31 4.98 -7.44 -12.38
C ASP A 31 3.80 -6.82 -11.62
N TYR A 32 3.31 -7.52 -10.60
CA TYR A 32 2.16 -7.10 -9.82
C TYR A 32 2.37 -7.50 -8.37
N VAL A 33 2.08 -6.61 -7.44
CA VAL A 33 2.07 -6.92 -6.01
C VAL A 33 0.76 -6.46 -5.39
N VAL A 34 0.15 -7.33 -4.61
CA VAL A 34 -1.02 -7.03 -3.79
C VAL A 34 -0.64 -7.26 -2.34
N ILE A 35 -0.88 -6.25 -1.49
CA ILE A 35 -0.63 -6.31 -0.05
C ILE A 35 -1.97 -6.21 0.65
N ASN A 36 -2.33 -7.22 1.43
CA ASN A 36 -3.53 -7.18 2.28
C ASN A 36 -3.16 -6.73 3.68
N GLY A 37 -4.00 -5.90 4.30
CA GLY A 37 -3.70 -5.33 5.60
C GLY A 37 -4.90 -4.75 6.33
N ILE A 38 -4.62 -4.21 7.51
CA ILE A 38 -5.58 -3.50 8.34
C ILE A 38 -5.27 -2.00 8.28
N ALA A 39 -6.20 -1.21 7.78
CA ALA A 39 -6.11 0.23 7.71
C ALA A 39 -6.67 0.88 8.99
N THR A 40 -6.02 1.97 9.40
CA THR A 40 -6.52 2.89 10.43
C THR A 40 -6.42 4.31 9.91
N VAL A 41 -7.43 5.12 10.18
CA VAL A 41 -7.41 6.55 9.88
C VAL A 41 -7.12 7.33 11.16
N SER A 42 -6.17 8.25 11.11
CA SER A 42 -5.80 9.09 12.24
C SER A 42 -5.54 10.54 11.82
N ARG A 43 -5.34 11.41 12.81
CA ARG A 43 -4.90 12.80 12.66
C ARG A 43 -3.51 13.01 13.28
N ASP A 44 -2.65 12.00 13.18
CA ASP A 44 -1.29 12.06 13.72
C ASP A 44 -0.47 13.16 13.01
N ARG A 45 -0.35 14.31 13.66
CA ARG A 45 0.28 15.50 13.08
C ARG A 45 1.77 15.36 12.91
N GLU A 46 2.43 14.66 13.83
CA GLU A 46 3.86 14.42 13.72
C GLU A 46 4.14 13.53 12.53
N LYS A 47 3.38 12.43 12.38
CA LYS A 47 3.57 11.53 11.25
C LYS A 47 3.17 12.14 9.92
N ILE A 48 2.11 12.96 9.87
CA ILE A 48 1.73 13.71 8.66
C ILE A 48 2.88 14.62 8.21
N LYS A 49 3.50 15.37 9.13
CA LYS A 49 4.64 16.24 8.82
C LYS A 49 5.86 15.44 8.32
N ASP A 50 6.09 14.26 8.89
CA ASP A 50 7.19 13.36 8.50
C ASP A 50 7.01 12.79 7.08
N VAL A 51 5.77 12.45 6.68
CA VAL A 51 5.50 11.84 5.36
C VAL A 51 5.12 12.84 4.26
N TRP A 52 4.92 14.11 4.61
CA TRP A 52 4.55 15.19 3.70
C TRP A 52 5.60 15.41 2.61
N ARG A 53 5.14 15.66 1.38
CA ARG A 53 5.97 15.92 0.20
C ARG A 53 5.53 17.21 -0.48
N PHE A 54 6.44 17.83 -1.22
CA PHE A 54 6.13 19.02 -2.02
C PHE A 54 4.94 18.81 -2.99
N SER A 55 4.77 17.60 -3.52
CA SER A 55 3.63 17.27 -4.37
C SER A 55 2.27 17.34 -3.67
N ASP A 56 2.25 17.22 -2.34
CA ASP A 56 1.00 17.24 -1.56
C ASP A 56 0.42 18.67 -1.46
N GLU A 57 1.22 19.70 -1.71
CA GLU A 57 0.78 21.11 -1.81
C GLU A 57 -0.20 21.34 -2.98
N ALA A 58 -0.28 20.41 -3.93
CA ALA A 58 -1.28 20.44 -4.99
C ALA A 58 -2.71 20.17 -4.49
N PHE A 59 -2.85 19.60 -3.28
CA PHE A 59 -4.13 19.17 -2.73
C PHE A 59 -4.50 19.86 -1.41
N TRP A 60 -3.50 20.23 -0.59
CA TRP A 60 -3.71 20.91 0.69
C TRP A 60 -2.71 22.06 0.88
N GLU A 61 -3.11 23.11 1.58
CA GLU A 61 -2.25 24.29 1.79
C GLU A 61 -1.05 24.01 2.71
N ALA A 62 -1.23 23.13 3.70
CA ALA A 62 -0.21 22.84 4.70
C ALA A 62 -0.45 21.47 5.37
N PRO A 63 0.61 20.84 5.94
CA PRO A 63 0.48 19.60 6.71
C PRO A 63 -0.38 19.74 7.98
N ASP A 64 -0.64 20.97 8.44
CA ASP A 64 -1.50 21.25 9.58
C ASP A 64 -2.99 21.42 9.21
N ASP A 65 -3.35 21.29 7.92
CA ASP A 65 -4.72 21.41 7.40
C ASP A 65 -5.72 20.57 8.24
N PRO A 66 -6.83 21.17 8.71
CA PRO A 66 -7.77 20.51 9.63
C PRO A 66 -8.52 19.32 9.02
N ASN A 67 -8.62 19.24 7.70
CA ASN A 67 -9.29 18.18 6.96
C ASN A 67 -8.32 17.06 6.55
N LEU A 68 -7.01 17.31 6.59
CA LEU A 68 -5.99 16.30 6.34
C LEU A 68 -6.00 15.18 7.38
N ARG A 69 -5.94 13.94 6.90
CA ARG A 69 -5.92 12.68 7.66
C ARG A 69 -4.83 11.77 7.12
N LEU A 70 -4.39 10.85 7.98
CA LEU A 70 -3.41 9.84 7.68
C LEU A 70 -4.08 8.46 7.66
N ILE A 71 -3.99 7.76 6.53
CA ILE A 71 -4.27 6.33 6.47
C ILE A 71 -2.97 5.58 6.72
N SER A 72 -2.97 4.77 7.77
CA SER A 72 -1.91 3.82 8.10
C SER A 72 -2.38 2.42 7.78
N VAL A 73 -1.61 1.65 7.03
CA VAL A 73 -1.94 0.26 6.71
C VAL A 73 -0.90 -0.63 7.37
N GLU A 74 -1.33 -1.50 8.27
CA GLU A 74 -0.53 -2.57 8.85
C GLU A 74 -0.64 -3.80 7.94
N PRO A 75 0.43 -4.17 7.20
CA PRO A 75 0.38 -5.31 6.29
C PRO A 75 0.22 -6.62 7.07
N ARG A 76 -0.57 -7.56 6.51
CA ARG A 76 -0.79 -8.90 7.05
C ARG A 76 -0.20 -9.98 6.15
N ASP A 77 -0.40 -9.83 4.85
CA ASP A 77 0.13 -10.71 3.83
C ASP A 77 0.34 -9.96 2.51
N ALA A 78 1.06 -10.59 1.58
CA ALA A 78 1.27 -10.05 0.26
C ALA A 78 1.38 -11.18 -0.77
N GLU A 79 0.82 -10.94 -1.95
CA GLU A 79 0.96 -11.75 -3.15
C GLU A 79 1.78 -10.98 -4.18
N LEU A 80 2.75 -11.66 -4.80
CA LEU A 80 3.62 -11.11 -5.82
C LEU A 80 3.57 -12.01 -7.05
N TRP A 81 3.33 -11.39 -8.20
CA TRP A 81 3.42 -12.00 -9.52
C TRP A 81 4.53 -11.27 -10.29
N ASP A 82 5.50 -12.01 -10.82
CA ASP A 82 6.67 -11.46 -11.53
C ASP A 82 6.83 -12.18 -12.86
N GLY A 83 6.94 -11.41 -13.94
CA GLY A 83 7.13 -11.93 -15.28
C GLY A 83 8.58 -12.31 -15.62
N SER A 84 9.54 -11.87 -14.79
CA SER A 84 10.97 -11.80 -15.09
C SER A 84 11.89 -12.53 -14.08
N ASN A 85 11.37 -13.03 -12.96
CA ASN A 85 12.09 -13.72 -11.85
C ASN A 85 13.15 -12.88 -11.08
N VAL A 86 13.40 -11.62 -11.46
CA VAL A 86 14.43 -10.78 -10.83
C VAL A 86 13.87 -10.00 -9.63
N VAL A 87 12.61 -9.59 -9.69
CA VAL A 87 11.97 -8.75 -8.67
C VAL A 87 11.53 -9.60 -7.48
N VAL A 88 11.14 -10.86 -7.69
CA VAL A 88 10.70 -11.81 -6.66
C VAL A 88 11.73 -12.03 -5.55
N THR A 89 12.99 -12.24 -5.90
CA THR A 89 14.01 -12.57 -4.89
C THR A 89 14.31 -11.36 -4.00
N GLY A 90 14.39 -10.16 -4.58
CA GLY A 90 14.62 -8.92 -3.85
C GLY A 90 13.42 -8.54 -2.97
N ALA A 91 12.21 -8.58 -3.52
CA ALA A 91 10.98 -8.28 -2.80
C ALA A 91 10.73 -9.27 -1.65
N LYS A 92 11.01 -10.57 -1.85
CA LYS A 92 10.92 -11.60 -0.81
C LYS A 92 11.85 -11.31 0.36
N MET A 93 13.13 -10.99 0.10
CA MET A 93 14.09 -10.69 1.17
C MET A 93 13.71 -9.43 1.96
N ILE A 94 13.15 -8.42 1.30
CA ILE A 94 12.66 -7.21 1.97
C ILE A 94 11.42 -7.55 2.80
N ALA A 95 10.43 -8.23 2.24
CA ALA A 95 9.21 -8.61 2.95
C ALA A 95 9.46 -9.54 4.14
N GLU A 96 10.35 -10.53 4.03
CA GLU A 96 10.75 -11.40 5.15
C GLU A 96 11.39 -10.60 6.30
N ARG A 97 12.19 -9.57 5.97
CA ARG A 97 12.83 -8.70 6.97
C ARG A 97 11.89 -7.68 7.61
N PHE A 98 10.92 -7.16 6.85
CA PHE A 98 10.01 -6.12 7.34
C PHE A 98 8.73 -6.66 7.98
N LEU A 99 8.21 -7.80 7.50
CA LEU A 99 6.92 -8.34 7.93
C LEU A 99 7.04 -9.52 8.89
N GLY A 100 8.21 -10.15 9.00
CA GLY A 100 8.41 -11.37 9.80
C GLY A 100 7.52 -12.55 9.37
N ALA A 101 6.82 -12.42 8.24
CA ALA A 101 5.83 -13.36 7.74
C ALA A 101 6.38 -14.11 6.52
N LYS A 102 6.06 -15.42 6.43
CA LYS A 102 6.35 -16.23 5.25
C LYS A 102 5.58 -15.67 4.06
N VAL A 103 6.28 -15.04 3.11
CA VAL A 103 5.71 -14.61 1.84
C VAL A 103 5.32 -15.84 1.02
N ARG A 104 4.04 -15.94 0.63
CA ARG A 104 3.59 -16.97 -0.31
C ARG A 104 3.79 -16.44 -1.72
N LEU A 105 4.86 -16.89 -2.35
CA LEU A 105 5.07 -16.61 -3.78
C LEU A 105 4.10 -17.45 -4.60
N VAL A 106 3.36 -16.78 -5.48
CA VAL A 106 2.50 -17.45 -6.46
C VAL A 106 3.24 -17.44 -7.79
N GLU A 107 3.88 -18.54 -8.14
CA GLU A 107 4.48 -18.71 -9.47
C GLU A 107 3.37 -18.88 -10.51
N ASN A 108 3.19 -17.87 -11.37
CA ASN A 108 2.34 -18.01 -12.55
C ASN A 108 3.16 -18.65 -13.68
N ARG A 109 2.93 -19.94 -13.96
CA ARG A 109 3.26 -20.51 -15.28
C ARG A 109 2.22 -20.01 -16.27
N LYS A 110 2.66 -19.27 -17.28
CA LYS A 110 1.87 -18.98 -18.48
C LYS A 110 1.39 -20.33 -19.04
N VAL A 111 0.08 -20.57 -19.02
CA VAL A 111 -0.53 -21.69 -19.75
C VAL A 111 -0.83 -21.15 -21.13
N ASP A 112 0.03 -21.47 -22.10
CA ASP A 112 -0.28 -21.21 -23.50
C ASP A 112 -1.50 -22.08 -23.86
N HIS A 113 -2.60 -21.43 -24.24
CA HIS A 113 -3.75 -22.11 -24.80
C HIS A 113 -3.42 -22.57 -26.23
N ILE A 114 -3.72 -23.84 -26.50
CA ILE A 114 -3.60 -24.55 -27.78
C ILE A 114 -4.55 -23.94 -28.82
#